data_AF-A0A928L6H7-F1
#
_entry.id   AF-A0A928L6H7-F1
#
_cell.length_a   1.000
_cell.length_b   1.000
_cell.length_c   1.000
_cell.angle_alpha   90.00
_cell.angle_beta   90.00
_cell.angle_gamma   90.00
#
_symmetry.space_group_name_H-M   'P 1'
#
loop_
_entity.id
_entity.type
_entity.pdbx_description
1 polymer ?
#
loop_
_entity_poly.entity_id
_entity_poly.type
_entity_poly.pdbx_seq_one_letter_code
_entity_poly.pdbx_strand_id
1 'polypeptide(L)'
;MYLYENPNPEKLTTVSDKLKWYRYQNGLLQSQVAKAIGVNRTTYSHYEENALESYPLDKLSKAAELFGIDVTALLDEYNLFLYHGQGAQIKRLRKSMKLTQSKFAKCLNTPLGTLKKWEQNRVSIQKKTFKKLSELSIAPLDV
;
A
#
# COMPACT_ATOMS: atom_id res chain seq x y z
N MET A 1 -2.55 -26.31 -4.93
CA MET A 1 -3.64 -25.40 -5.38
C MET A 1 -3.49 -24.14 -4.56
N TYR A 2 -3.37 -22.95 -5.17
CA TYR A 2 -2.90 -21.72 -4.49
C TYR A 2 -3.58 -21.42 -3.14
N LEU A 3 -4.89 -21.67 -3.01
CA LEU A 3 -5.63 -21.49 -1.76
C LEU A 3 -5.23 -22.47 -0.64
N TYR A 4 -4.83 -23.71 -0.99
CA TYR A 4 -4.33 -24.69 -0.04
C TYR A 4 -2.97 -24.31 0.53
N GLU A 5 -2.10 -23.76 -0.32
CA GLU A 5 -0.79 -23.23 0.09
C GLU A 5 -0.92 -21.92 0.89
N ASN A 6 -2.02 -21.18 0.69
CA ASN A 6 -2.28 -19.88 1.31
C ASN A 6 -3.68 -19.84 1.94
N PRO A 7 -3.94 -20.56 3.04
CA PRO A 7 -5.29 -20.70 3.59
C PRO A 7 -5.81 -19.44 4.31
N ASN A 8 -4.91 -18.55 4.76
CA ASN A 8 -5.28 -17.33 5.47
C ASN A 8 -4.84 -16.08 4.67
N PRO A 9 -5.78 -15.24 4.18
CA PRO A 9 -5.45 -14.03 3.42
C PRO A 9 -4.76 -12.94 4.25
N GLU A 10 -4.91 -12.95 5.57
CA GLU A 10 -4.26 -11.97 6.46
C GLU A 10 -2.75 -12.15 6.52
N LYS A 11 -2.24 -13.35 6.20
CA LYS A 11 -0.81 -13.62 6.10
C LYS A 11 -0.19 -13.10 4.80
N LEU A 12 -1.01 -12.71 3.82
CA LEU A 12 -0.55 -12.18 2.55
C LEU A 12 -0.16 -10.70 2.72
N THR A 13 1.07 -10.37 2.38
CA THR A 13 1.64 -9.03 2.63
C THR A 13 1.61 -8.13 1.41
N THR A 14 1.25 -8.66 0.23
CA THR A 14 1.28 -7.91 -1.03
C THR A 14 -0.13 -7.73 -1.60
N VAL A 15 -0.33 -6.65 -2.34
CA VAL A 15 -1.57 -6.41 -3.09
C VAL A 15 -1.81 -7.52 -4.12
N SER A 16 -0.75 -7.99 -4.80
CA SER A 16 -0.84 -9.04 -5.82
C SER A 16 -1.34 -10.35 -5.26
N ASP A 17 -0.77 -10.81 -4.14
CA ASP A 17 -1.17 -12.07 -3.53
C ASP A 17 -2.61 -11.99 -3.01
N LYS A 18 -2.99 -10.85 -2.42
CA LYS A 18 -4.37 -10.59 -1.97
C LYS A 18 -5.35 -10.61 -3.14
N LEU A 19 -5.06 -9.90 -4.24
CA LEU A 19 -5.90 -9.91 -5.46
C LEU A 19 -6.06 -11.33 -6.00
N LYS A 20 -4.96 -12.07 -6.13
CA LYS A 20 -4.95 -13.45 -6.61
C LYS A 20 -5.76 -14.36 -5.71
N TRP A 21 -5.62 -14.23 -4.40
CA TRP A 21 -6.35 -15.01 -3.41
C TRP A 21 -7.86 -14.77 -3.47
N TYR A 22 -8.30 -13.51 -3.41
CA TYR A 22 -9.72 -13.17 -3.48
C TYR A 22 -10.34 -13.56 -4.83
N ARG A 23 -9.58 -13.44 -5.92
CA ARG A 23 -10.01 -13.96 -7.22
C ARG A 23 -10.27 -15.47 -7.18
N TYR A 24 -9.34 -16.26 -6.63
CA TYR A 24 -9.51 -17.71 -6.52
C TYR A 24 -10.67 -18.11 -5.60
N GLN A 25 -10.85 -17.42 -4.48
CA GLN A 25 -11.98 -17.66 -3.57
C GLN A 25 -13.33 -17.42 -4.24
N ASN A 26 -13.41 -16.40 -5.11
CA ASN A 26 -14.60 -16.12 -5.89
C ASN A 26 -14.75 -17.00 -7.14
N GLY A 27 -13.82 -17.95 -7.39
CA GLY A 27 -13.87 -18.83 -8.56
C GLY A 27 -13.69 -18.10 -9.90
N LEU A 28 -13.07 -16.92 -9.90
CA LEU A 28 -12.99 -16.06 -11.07
C LEU A 28 -11.72 -16.28 -11.90
N LEU A 29 -11.87 -16.17 -13.22
CA LEU A 29 -10.77 -16.07 -14.17
C LEU A 29 -10.19 -14.66 -14.17
N GLN A 30 -8.89 -14.53 -14.47
CA GLN A 30 -8.24 -13.23 -14.64
C GLN A 30 -8.96 -12.33 -15.68
N SER A 31 -9.48 -12.92 -16.76
CA SER A 31 -10.26 -12.20 -17.78
C SER A 31 -11.57 -11.64 -17.26
N GLN A 32 -12.24 -12.32 -16.31
CA GLN A 32 -13.48 -11.85 -15.71
C GLN A 32 -13.23 -10.64 -14.81
N VAL A 33 -12.20 -10.70 -13.97
CA VAL A 33 -11.81 -9.57 -13.11
C VAL A 33 -11.35 -8.39 -13.97
N ALA A 34 -10.52 -8.63 -14.98
CA ALA A 34 -10.06 -7.58 -15.90
C ALA A 34 -11.23 -6.84 -16.56
N LYS A 35 -12.21 -7.60 -17.07
CA LYS A 35 -13.43 -7.03 -17.66
C LYS A 35 -14.21 -6.19 -16.65
N ALA A 36 -14.43 -6.70 -15.44
CA ALA A 36 -15.19 -6.00 -14.40
C ALA A 36 -14.55 -4.68 -13.98
N ILE A 37 -13.22 -4.64 -13.81
CA ILE A 37 -12.51 -3.43 -13.39
C ILE A 37 -12.15 -2.51 -14.57
N GLY A 38 -12.42 -2.94 -15.81
CA GLY A 38 -12.18 -2.17 -17.03
C GLY A 38 -10.69 -1.99 -17.34
N VAL A 39 -9.94 -3.10 -17.32
CA VAL A 39 -8.56 -3.19 -17.82
C VAL A 39 -8.43 -4.36 -18.78
N ASN A 40 -7.36 -4.42 -19.57
CA ASN A 40 -7.11 -5.59 -20.39
C ASN A 40 -6.60 -6.78 -19.53
N ARG A 41 -6.74 -8.00 -20.04
CA ARG A 41 -6.34 -9.22 -19.30
C ARG A 41 -4.85 -9.25 -18.93
N THR A 42 -3.97 -8.74 -19.80
CA THR A 42 -2.52 -8.70 -19.54
C THR A 42 -2.17 -7.75 -18.40
N THR A 43 -2.81 -6.57 -18.34
CA THR A 43 -2.68 -5.62 -17.25
C THR A 43 -3.09 -6.26 -15.92
N TYR A 44 -4.21 -6.99 -15.91
CA TYR A 44 -4.62 -7.71 -14.70
C TYR A 44 -3.66 -8.85 -14.33
N SER A 45 -3.08 -9.56 -15.31
CA SER A 45 -2.02 -10.54 -15.03
C SER A 45 -0.85 -9.91 -14.26
N HIS A 46 -0.36 -8.76 -14.73
CA HIS A 46 0.71 -8.02 -14.04
C HIS A 46 0.31 -7.58 -12.63
N TYR A 47 -0.99 -7.37 -12.36
CA TYR A 47 -1.44 -7.03 -11.01
C TYR A 47 -1.24 -8.19 -10.03
N GLU A 48 -1.25 -9.44 -10.50
CA GLU A 48 -1.08 -10.65 -9.69
C GLU A 48 0.36 -11.18 -9.65
N GLU A 49 1.31 -10.49 -10.31
CA GLU A 49 2.70 -10.96 -10.49
C GLU A 49 3.72 -10.29 -9.56
N ASN A 50 3.28 -9.49 -8.59
CA ASN A 50 4.18 -8.71 -7.71
C ASN A 50 5.13 -7.75 -8.46
N ALA A 51 4.80 -7.42 -9.72
CA ALA A 51 5.64 -6.61 -10.59
C ALA A 51 5.40 -5.08 -10.43
N LEU A 52 4.34 -4.67 -9.73
CA LEU A 52 3.93 -3.28 -9.62
C LEU A 52 4.18 -2.71 -8.22
N GLU A 53 4.74 -1.49 -8.19
CA GLU A 53 4.89 -0.74 -6.94
C GLU A 53 3.63 0.01 -6.52
N SER A 54 2.74 0.29 -7.48
CA SER A 54 1.51 1.06 -7.27
C SER A 54 0.38 0.50 -8.11
N TYR A 55 -0.83 0.57 -7.55
CA TYR A 55 -2.07 0.11 -8.17
C TYR A 55 -3.03 1.30 -8.24
N PRO A 56 -3.73 1.52 -9.35
CA PRO A 56 -4.75 2.56 -9.40
C PRO A 56 -5.86 2.25 -8.38
N LEU A 57 -6.12 3.19 -7.47
CA LEU A 57 -7.07 2.97 -6.38
C LEU A 57 -8.50 2.75 -6.88
N ASP A 58 -8.87 3.36 -8.01
CA ASP A 58 -10.17 3.13 -8.67
C ASP A 58 -10.32 1.66 -9.12
N LYS A 59 -9.23 1.04 -9.59
CA LYS A 59 -9.24 -0.36 -10.03
C LYS A 59 -9.29 -1.32 -8.86
N LEU A 60 -8.55 -1.03 -7.79
CA LEU A 60 -8.63 -1.82 -6.55
C LEU A 60 -10.00 -1.71 -5.89
N SER A 61 -10.63 -0.53 -5.94
CA SER A 61 -11.98 -0.33 -5.40
C SER A 61 -13.01 -1.18 -6.16
N LYS A 62 -12.95 -1.20 -7.49
CA LYS A 62 -13.81 -2.07 -8.31
C LYS A 62 -13.54 -3.56 -8.10
N ALA A 63 -12.28 -3.95 -7.89
CA ALA A 63 -11.94 -5.33 -7.57
C ALA A 63 -12.51 -5.73 -6.20
N ALA A 64 -12.40 -4.86 -5.20
CA ALA A 64 -12.95 -5.10 -3.87
C ALA A 64 -14.48 -5.23 -3.89
N GLU A 65 -15.16 -4.37 -4.65
CA GLU A 65 -16.60 -4.48 -4.90
C GLU A 65 -16.98 -5.82 -5.55
N LEU A 66 -16.25 -6.24 -6.59
CA LEU A 66 -16.44 -7.52 -7.24
C LEU A 66 -16.26 -8.71 -6.28
N PHE A 67 -15.32 -8.60 -5.34
CA PHE A 67 -15.03 -9.65 -4.36
C PHE A 67 -15.91 -9.58 -3.10
N GLY A 68 -16.73 -8.53 -2.95
CA GLY A 68 -17.58 -8.33 -1.76
C GLY A 68 -16.82 -7.97 -0.49
N ILE A 69 -15.70 -7.24 -0.61
CA ILE A 69 -14.83 -6.86 0.51
C ILE A 69 -14.57 -5.36 0.55
N ASP A 70 -14.09 -4.87 1.70
CA ASP A 70 -13.55 -3.51 1.78
C ASP A 70 -12.21 -3.41 1.03
N VAL A 71 -11.96 -2.29 0.33
CA VAL A 71 -10.74 -2.09 -0.46
C VAL A 71 -9.46 -2.24 0.38
N THR A 72 -9.49 -1.89 1.67
CA THR A 72 -8.35 -2.00 2.59
C THR A 72 -7.88 -3.45 2.74
N ALA A 73 -8.76 -4.44 2.56
CA ALA A 73 -8.40 -5.85 2.60
C ALA A 73 -7.46 -6.26 1.46
N LEU A 74 -7.45 -5.51 0.34
CA LEU A 74 -6.52 -5.70 -0.78
C LEU A 74 -5.19 -4.96 -0.61
N LEU A 75 -5.13 -3.94 0.25
CA LEU A 75 -3.97 -3.06 0.33
C LEU A 75 -2.85 -3.69 1.18
N ASP A 76 -1.61 -3.54 0.74
CA ASP A 76 -0.43 -3.78 1.60
C ASP A 76 -0.22 -2.60 2.57
N GLU A 77 0.69 -2.75 3.53
CA GLU A 77 0.97 -1.71 4.54
C GLU A 77 1.31 -0.36 3.90
N TYR A 78 2.06 -0.36 2.80
CA TYR A 78 2.46 0.86 2.09
C TYR A 78 1.26 1.53 1.41
N ASN A 79 0.43 0.77 0.71
CA ASN A 79 -0.76 1.31 0.06
C ASN A 79 -1.82 1.75 1.08
N LEU A 80 -1.96 1.06 2.21
CA LEU A 80 -2.79 1.49 3.34
C LEU A 80 -2.29 2.83 3.90
N PHE A 81 -0.98 2.97 4.09
CA PHE A 81 -0.38 4.20 4.56
C PHE A 81 -0.68 5.38 3.61
N LEU A 82 -0.63 5.18 2.30
CA LEU A 82 -1.04 6.19 1.34
C LEU A 82 -2.55 6.48 1.40
N TYR A 83 -3.37 5.42 1.45
CA TYR A 83 -4.84 5.50 1.49
C TYR A 83 -5.36 6.27 2.70
N HIS A 84 -4.81 6.03 3.89
CA HIS A 84 -5.18 6.73 5.13
C HIS A 84 -4.57 8.13 5.28
N GLY A 85 -3.96 8.67 4.22
CA GLY A 85 -3.35 9.99 4.22
C GLY A 85 -1.99 9.99 4.89
N GLN A 86 -0.96 9.68 4.09
CA GLN A 86 0.44 9.68 4.52
C GLN A 86 0.85 10.98 5.22
N GLY A 87 0.39 12.15 4.78
CA GLY A 87 0.93 13.42 5.25
C GLY A 87 0.62 13.68 6.73
N ALA A 88 -0.60 13.35 7.15
CA ALA A 88 -0.99 13.42 8.55
C ALA A 88 -0.22 12.39 9.40
N GLN A 89 -0.02 11.19 8.88
CA GLN A 89 0.72 10.12 9.56
C GLN A 89 2.20 10.49 9.76
N ILE A 90 2.88 10.97 8.70
CA ILE A 90 4.27 11.46 8.75
C ILE A 90 4.40 12.59 9.77
N LYS A 91 3.48 13.56 9.73
CA LYS A 91 3.47 14.70 10.65
C LYS A 91 3.28 14.25 12.09
N ARG A 92 2.39 13.29 12.35
CA ARG A 92 2.18 12.69 13.69
C ARG A 92 3.45 12.02 14.21
N LEU A 93 4.07 11.15 13.41
CA LEU A 93 5.33 10.48 13.78
C LEU A 93 6.44 11.49 14.08
N ARG A 94 6.63 12.48 13.21
CA ARG A 94 7.64 13.52 13.47
C ARG A 94 7.38 14.26 14.79
N LYS A 95 6.11 14.55 15.09
CA LYS A 95 5.70 15.29 16.30
C LYS A 95 5.85 14.44 17.57
N SER A 96 5.57 13.13 17.52
CA SER A 96 5.81 12.25 18.66
C SER A 96 7.31 12.18 19.02
N MET A 97 8.19 12.27 18.02
CA MET A 97 9.64 12.39 18.21
C MET A 97 10.12 13.79 18.62
N LYS A 98 9.22 14.76 18.79
CA LYS A 98 9.53 16.17 19.12
C LYS A 98 10.48 16.85 18.12
N LEU A 99 10.47 16.45 16.85
CA LEU A 99 11.37 16.97 15.82
C LEU A 99 10.75 18.10 14.99
N THR A 100 11.60 19.05 14.58
CA THR A 100 11.28 20.02 13.52
C THR A 100 11.27 19.30 12.16
N GLN A 101 10.61 19.90 11.16
CA GLN A 101 10.64 19.35 9.79
C GLN A 101 12.08 19.22 9.26
N SER A 102 12.96 20.19 9.55
CA SER A 102 14.36 20.12 9.11
C SER A 102 15.14 18.97 9.78
N LYS A 103 15.00 18.77 11.10
CA LYS A 103 15.66 17.66 11.79
C LYS A 103 15.16 16.31 11.28
N PHE A 104 13.85 16.15 11.14
CA PHE A 104 13.25 14.91 10.65
C PHE A 104 13.63 14.60 9.19
N ALA A 105 13.67 15.62 8.34
CA ALA A 105 14.15 15.49 6.95
C ALA A 105 15.60 14.98 6.89
N LYS A 106 16.48 15.48 7.77
CA LYS A 106 17.85 14.98 7.91
C LYS A 106 17.89 13.51 8.37
N CYS A 107 17.08 13.13 9.36
CA CYS A 107 16.97 11.73 9.80
C CYS A 107 16.56 10.77 8.67
N LEU A 108 15.62 11.20 7.81
CA LEU A 108 15.16 10.44 6.65
C LEU A 108 16.06 10.56 5.41
N ASN A 109 17.18 11.29 5.51
CA ASN A 109 18.06 11.64 4.39
C ASN A 109 17.28 12.15 3.16
N THR A 110 16.35 13.07 3.39
CA THR A 110 15.43 13.60 2.38
C THR A 110 15.46 15.13 2.39
N PRO A 111 15.36 15.81 1.22
CA PRO A 111 15.25 17.26 1.19
C PRO A 111 14.04 17.79 1.97
N LEU A 112 14.21 18.90 2.70
CA LEU A 112 13.13 19.52 3.48
C LEU A 112 11.89 19.84 2.63
N GLY A 113 12.09 20.33 1.39
CA GLY A 113 10.99 20.63 0.47
C GLY A 113 10.16 19.40 0.13
N THR A 114 10.81 18.24 -0.01
CA THR A 114 10.14 16.96 -0.27
C THR A 114 9.31 16.51 0.93
N LEU A 115 9.88 16.57 2.15
CA LEU A 115 9.14 16.26 3.38
C LEU A 115 7.90 17.16 3.54
N LYS A 116 8.03 18.47 3.25
CA LYS A 116 6.89 19.40 3.31
C LYS A 116 5.77 18.99 2.34
N LYS A 117 6.12 18.58 1.12
CA LYS A 117 5.14 18.09 0.14
C LYS A 117 4.48 16.79 0.61
N TRP A 118 5.23 15.87 1.23
CA TRP A 118 4.68 14.65 1.83
C TRP A 118 3.69 14.94 2.95
N GLU A 119 4.05 15.79 3.92
CA GLU A 119 3.15 16.16 5.04
C GLU A 119 1.86 16.87 4.60
N GLN A 120 1.86 17.43 3.38
CA GLN A 120 0.72 18.07 2.75
C GLN A 120 -0.03 17.15 1.76
N ASN A 121 0.34 15.87 1.68
CA ASN A 121 -0.17 14.91 0.68
C ASN A 121 -0.05 15.39 -0.79
N ARG A 122 0.89 16.30 -1.09
CA ARG A 122 1.09 16.83 -2.46
C ARG A 122 1.82 15.84 -3.38
N VAL A 123 2.65 14.97 -2.81
CA VAL A 123 3.36 13.91 -3.55
C VAL A 123 3.46 12.67 -2.67
N SER A 124 3.48 11.49 -3.27
CA SER A 124 3.66 10.21 -2.57
C SER A 124 5.09 10.01 -2.07
N ILE A 125 5.26 9.54 -0.84
CA ILE A 125 6.52 9.00 -0.36
C ILE A 125 6.87 7.77 -1.20
N GLN A 126 8.16 7.55 -1.46
CA GLN A 126 8.61 6.36 -2.19
C GLN A 126 8.59 5.14 -1.27
N LYS A 127 8.25 3.95 -1.79
CA LYS A 127 8.18 2.70 -0.98
C LYS A 127 9.47 2.43 -0.20
N LYS A 128 10.65 2.70 -0.80
CA LYS A 128 11.94 2.58 -0.12
C LYS A 128 12.10 3.50 1.10
N THR A 129 11.56 4.72 1.05
CA THR A 129 11.65 5.68 2.14
C THR A 129 10.57 5.42 3.18
N PHE A 130 9.40 4.92 2.76
CA PHE A 130 8.39 4.40 3.66
C PHE A 130 8.96 3.29 4.55
N LYS A 131 9.70 2.31 4.01
CA LYS A 131 10.33 1.25 4.82
C LYS A 131 11.19 1.82 5.96
N LYS A 132 12.05 2.80 5.65
CA LYS A 132 12.87 3.52 6.65
C LYS A 132 12.00 4.24 7.69
N LEU A 133 10.89 4.84 7.25
CA LEU A 133 9.95 5.52 8.14
C LEU A 133 9.24 4.53 9.09
N SER A 134 8.86 3.36 8.59
CA SER A 134 8.24 2.29 9.38
C SER A 134 9.19 1.75 10.45
N GLU A 135 10.47 1.57 10.11
CA GLU A 135 11.52 1.18 11.07
C GLU A 135 11.63 2.21 12.23
N LEU A 136 11.57 3.51 11.93
CA LEU A 136 11.58 4.57 12.94
C LEU A 136 10.33 4.60 13.83
N SER A 137 9.20 4.07 13.34
CA SER A 137 7.96 4.00 14.12
C SER A 137 7.95 2.81 15.10
N ILE A 138 8.83 1.82 14.92
CA ILE A 138 8.91 0.60 15.73
C ILE A 138 10.02 0.71 16.79
N ALA A 139 11.05 1.53 16.52
CA ALA A 139 12.12 1.77 17.48
C ALA A 139 11.57 2.26 18.82
N PRO A 140 11.94 1.64 19.97
CA PRO A 140 11.64 2.19 21.28
C PRO A 140 12.15 3.64 21.32
N LEU A 141 11.27 4.56 21.72
CA LEU A 141 11.68 5.90 22.13
C LEU A 141 12.46 5.70 23.43
N ASP A 142 13.74 5.37 23.32
CA ASP A 142 14.64 5.37 24.46
C ASP A 142 14.67 6.80 25.02
N VAL A 143 13.99 6.95 26.16
CA VAL A 143 14.03 8.11 27.07
C VAL A 143 15.14 7.87 28.08
#